data_AF-A0A0V8DX29-F1
#
_entry.id   AF-A0A0V8DX29-F1
#
_cell.length_a   1.000
_cell.length_b   1.000
_cell.length_c   1.000
_cell.angle_alpha   90.00
_cell.angle_beta   90.00
_cell.angle_gamma   90.00
#
_symmetry.space_group_name_H-M   'P 1'
#
loop_
_entity.id
_entity.type
_entity.pdbx_description
1 polymer ?
#
loop_
_entity_poly.entity_id
_entity_poly.type
_entity_poly.pdbx_seq_one_letter_code
_entity_poly.pdbx_strand_id
1 'polypeptide(L)'
;MVNIAELFSQKNVLDYVGNRQATPLLGETLFPARKVQGLEFDILKAGTRIPTIASVHAFDTEAEIASRVASRSAQELAFIKRKIQLKEKDLIALRNPRTAEEQRFLEQEVYNDVYSMVSSVNARVEKMRMEVLANGTVTLDENGLDLVVDYGVPDEHKASADFAASGTDIIGLLTTWASSLDTMPTRILTSTKVRNAILQNAGIKGYFKDAGLLPTAGTLNQVLQQFGLPTIATYDAKYYKENAQGVLVKERYFPENKLVMFGAENPGESIFGVTPEESRLLAGGSNDYTIGNVFATVYESGLDPVGTWTKAAGTALPSFPEADNVFQATVLAEG
;
A
#
# COMPACT_ATOMS: atom_id res chain seq x y z
N MET A 1 -35.45 -14.41 -22.54
CA MET A 1 -34.26 -14.92 -21.83
C MET A 1 -33.47 -13.71 -21.42
N VAL A 2 -33.12 -13.62 -20.13
CA VAL A 2 -32.39 -12.47 -19.62
C VAL A 2 -30.92 -12.59 -20.08
N ASN A 3 -30.40 -11.54 -20.70
CA ASN A 3 -28.99 -11.50 -21.12
C ASN A 3 -28.13 -11.05 -19.94
N ILE A 4 -27.03 -11.76 -19.69
CA ILE A 4 -26.12 -11.45 -18.57
C ILE A 4 -25.45 -10.10 -18.76
N ALA A 5 -25.19 -9.71 -20.02
CA ALA A 5 -24.69 -8.40 -20.36
C ALA A 5 -25.69 -7.26 -20.04
N GLU A 6 -26.99 -7.55 -20.00
CA GLU A 6 -28.03 -6.59 -19.60
C GLU A 6 -28.19 -6.52 -18.07
N LEU A 7 -28.11 -7.66 -17.38
CA LEU A 7 -28.15 -7.73 -15.91
C LEU A 7 -26.96 -7.01 -15.26
N PHE A 8 -25.75 -7.31 -15.74
CA PHE A 8 -24.50 -6.73 -15.26
C PHE A 8 -23.92 -5.81 -16.32
N SER A 9 -24.71 -4.81 -16.72
CA SER A 9 -24.20 -3.78 -17.60
C SER A 9 -22.95 -3.13 -16.99
N GLN A 10 -21.98 -2.75 -17.84
CA GLN A 10 -20.74 -2.12 -17.40
C GLN A 10 -21.00 -0.89 -16.51
N LYS A 11 -22.10 -0.16 -16.77
CA LYS A 11 -22.54 0.96 -15.94
C LYS A 11 -22.89 0.51 -14.52
N ASN A 12 -23.76 -0.49 -14.38
CA ASN A 12 -24.21 -0.99 -13.08
C ASN A 12 -23.05 -1.54 -12.24
N VAL A 13 -22.11 -2.24 -12.88
CA VAL A 13 -20.93 -2.78 -12.20
C VAL A 13 -20.02 -1.66 -11.69
N LEU A 14 -19.77 -0.63 -12.50
CA LEU A 14 -18.95 0.52 -12.09
C LEU A 14 -19.65 1.39 -11.03
N ASP A 15 -20.96 1.63 -11.18
CA ASP A 15 -21.76 2.38 -10.21
C ASP A 15 -21.82 1.63 -8.86
N TYR A 16 -21.92 0.30 -8.88
CA TYR A 16 -21.85 -0.52 -7.67
C TYR A 16 -20.50 -0.37 -6.95
N VAL A 17 -19.40 -0.40 -7.70
CA VAL A 17 -18.04 -0.20 -7.14
C VAL A 17 -17.89 1.23 -6.61
N GLY A 18 -18.37 2.25 -7.32
CA GLY A 18 -18.26 3.65 -6.94
C GLY A 18 -19.08 4.03 -5.70
N ASN A 19 -20.25 3.42 -5.51
CA ASN A 19 -21.14 3.73 -4.38
C ASN A 19 -20.73 3.04 -3.07
N ARG A 20 -19.88 2.02 -3.10
CA ARG A 20 -19.50 1.26 -1.91
C ARG A 20 -18.26 1.88 -1.26
N GLN A 21 -18.46 2.60 -0.15
CA GLN A 21 -17.35 3.12 0.66
C GLN A 21 -16.76 2.00 1.53
N ALA A 22 -15.63 1.44 1.12
CA ALA A 22 -14.83 0.59 1.99
C ALA A 22 -14.10 1.43 3.03
N THR A 23 -13.91 0.91 4.25
CA THR A 23 -13.05 1.55 5.25
C THR A 23 -11.62 1.61 4.70
N PRO A 24 -11.01 2.80 4.60
CA PRO A 24 -9.69 2.93 4.01
C PRO A 24 -8.66 2.18 4.87
N LEU A 25 -7.76 1.46 4.21
CA LEU A 25 -6.60 0.84 4.85
C LEU A 25 -5.59 1.92 5.26
N LEU A 26 -4.69 1.60 6.19
CA LEU A 26 -3.71 2.57 6.68
C LEU A 26 -2.80 3.07 5.55
N GLY A 27 -2.42 2.21 4.61
CA GLY A 27 -1.61 2.63 3.46
C GLY A 27 -2.34 3.59 2.53
N GLU A 28 -3.67 3.51 2.41
CA GLU A 28 -4.45 4.46 1.60
C GLU A 28 -4.40 5.88 2.16
N THR A 29 -4.29 6.02 3.49
CA THR A 29 -4.17 7.35 4.12
C THR A 29 -2.75 7.90 4.02
N LEU A 30 -1.74 7.02 4.03
CA LEU A 30 -0.32 7.39 3.88
C LEU A 30 0.09 7.65 2.43
N PHE A 31 -0.53 6.97 1.47
CA PHE A 31 -0.24 7.07 0.04
C PHE A 31 -1.51 7.43 -0.75
N PRO A 32 -1.97 8.70 -0.70
CA PRO A 32 -3.15 9.15 -1.42
C PRO A 32 -3.09 8.75 -2.90
N ALA A 33 -4.25 8.39 -3.45
CA ALA A 33 -4.35 7.92 -4.83
C ALA A 33 -4.33 9.09 -5.83
N ARG A 34 -3.48 9.01 -6.84
CA ARG A 34 -3.43 9.92 -7.99
C ARG A 34 -3.56 9.14 -9.28
N LYS A 35 -4.55 9.48 -10.10
CA LYS A 35 -4.79 8.83 -11.39
C LYS A 35 -4.09 9.59 -12.52
N VAL A 36 -3.39 8.87 -13.39
CA VAL A 36 -2.65 9.38 -14.55
C VAL A 36 -3.08 8.66 -15.82
N GLN A 37 -2.97 9.33 -16.97
CA GLN A 37 -3.37 8.79 -18.27
C GLN A 37 -2.26 7.95 -18.95
N GLY A 38 -1.03 8.02 -18.45
CA GLY A 38 0.12 7.27 -18.97
C GLY A 38 0.38 5.97 -18.21
N LEU A 39 1.10 5.04 -18.85
CA LEU A 39 1.61 3.80 -18.25
C LEU A 39 3.01 3.95 -17.67
N GLU A 40 3.78 4.91 -18.18
CA GLU A 40 5.07 5.31 -17.65
C GLU A 40 4.88 6.49 -16.72
N PHE A 41 5.49 6.41 -15.54
CA PHE A 41 5.55 7.52 -14.62
C PHE A 41 6.99 7.78 -14.19
N ASP A 42 7.34 9.05 -14.13
CA ASP A 42 8.61 9.47 -13.57
C ASP A 42 8.49 9.67 -12.08
N ILE A 43 9.05 8.74 -11.30
CA ILE A 43 9.18 8.95 -9.88
C ILE A 43 10.16 10.09 -9.67
N LEU A 44 9.62 11.23 -9.25
CA LEU A 44 10.38 12.36 -8.77
C LEU A 44 10.76 12.03 -7.33
N LYS A 45 12.03 11.72 -7.10
CA LYS A 45 12.56 11.72 -5.74
C LYS A 45 12.57 13.18 -5.28
N ALA A 46 11.81 13.52 -4.25
CA ALA A 46 11.90 14.86 -3.68
C ALA A 46 13.31 14.94 -3.09
N GLY A 47 14.13 15.86 -3.60
CA GLY A 47 15.46 16.07 -3.06
C GLY A 47 15.41 16.45 -1.59
N THR A 48 16.55 16.42 -0.92
CA THR A 48 16.71 16.77 0.49
C THR A 48 16.00 18.09 0.83
N ARG A 49 15.29 18.11 1.96
CA ARG A 49 14.49 19.27 2.42
C ARG A 49 15.34 20.40 3.00
N ILE A 50 16.64 20.17 3.17
CA ILE A 50 17.58 21.15 3.69
C ILE A 50 18.01 22.07 2.54
N PRO A 51 17.95 23.41 2.72
CA PRO A 51 18.43 24.34 1.71
C PRO A 51 19.93 24.16 1.47
N THR A 52 20.35 24.07 0.22
CA THR A 52 21.77 24.19 -0.14
C THR A 52 22.20 25.65 0.00
N ILE A 53 23.31 25.89 0.69
CA ILE A 53 23.84 27.24 0.88
C ILE A 53 24.30 27.83 -0.46
N ALA A 54 24.00 29.11 -0.71
CA ALA A 54 24.52 29.82 -1.86
C ALA A 54 25.95 30.30 -1.59
N SER A 55 26.83 30.20 -2.59
CA SER A 55 28.20 30.72 -2.51
C SER A 55 28.20 32.26 -2.49
N VAL A 56 29.11 32.85 -1.72
CA VAL A 56 29.31 34.32 -1.71
C VAL A 56 30.24 34.68 -2.86
N HIS A 57 29.73 35.49 -3.79
CA HIS A 57 30.45 35.95 -4.97
C HIS A 57 30.92 37.40 -4.79
N ALA A 58 32.01 37.79 -5.45
CA ALA A 58 32.42 39.18 -5.52
C ALA A 58 31.45 39.97 -6.43
N PHE A 59 31.39 41.30 -6.25
CA PHE A 59 30.67 42.15 -7.20
C PHE A 59 31.27 41.95 -8.61
N ASP A 60 30.41 41.82 -9.63
CA ASP A 60 30.74 41.57 -11.05
C ASP A 60 31.24 40.14 -11.43
N THR A 61 31.02 39.11 -10.61
CA THR A 61 31.29 37.70 -10.98
C THR A 61 30.02 36.87 -11.22
N GLU A 62 30.09 35.88 -12.12
CA GLU A 62 28.98 34.98 -12.44
C GLU A 62 28.60 34.10 -11.23
N ALA A 63 27.29 33.88 -11.04
CA ALA A 63 26.77 33.06 -9.96
C ALA A 63 27.03 31.57 -10.21
N GLU A 64 27.26 30.80 -9.14
CA GLU A 64 27.40 29.35 -9.23
C GLU A 64 26.14 28.69 -9.81
N ILE A 65 26.33 27.78 -10.78
CA ILE A 65 25.25 27.00 -11.37
C ILE A 65 24.83 25.93 -10.37
N ALA A 66 23.66 26.14 -9.75
CA ALA A 66 23.07 25.16 -8.85
C ALA A 66 22.73 23.85 -9.57
N SER A 67 22.93 22.72 -8.88
CA SER A 67 22.51 21.39 -9.34
C SER A 67 21.10 21.08 -8.84
N ARG A 68 20.29 20.39 -9.66
CA ARG A 68 18.96 19.91 -9.23
C ARG A 68 19.13 18.66 -8.36
N VAL A 69 18.58 18.68 -7.15
CA VAL A 69 18.66 17.56 -6.20
C VAL A 69 17.65 16.46 -6.52
N ALA A 70 16.56 16.78 -7.22
CA ALA A 70 15.55 15.79 -7.61
C ALA A 70 16.04 14.92 -8.78
N SER A 71 16.06 13.59 -8.57
CA SER A 71 16.32 12.62 -9.62
C SER A 71 15.00 12.12 -10.23
N ARG A 72 15.03 11.85 -11.53
CA ARG A 72 13.89 11.35 -12.32
C ARG A 72 14.20 9.91 -12.70
N SER A 73 13.40 8.95 -12.22
CA SER A 73 13.46 7.56 -12.69
C SER A 73 12.15 7.21 -13.38
N ALA A 74 12.23 6.81 -14.66
CA ALA A 74 11.08 6.30 -15.39
C ALA A 74 10.78 4.88 -14.92
N GLN A 75 9.56 4.64 -14.43
CA GLN A 75 9.09 3.33 -14.04
C GLN A 75 7.76 3.00 -14.72
N GLU A 76 7.63 1.74 -15.13
CA GLU A 76 6.40 1.23 -15.71
C GLU A 76 5.48 0.74 -14.59
N LEU A 77 4.20 1.14 -14.66
CA LEU A 77 3.22 0.75 -13.65
C LEU A 77 2.92 -0.75 -13.72
N ALA A 78 2.78 -1.39 -12.55
CA ALA A 78 2.48 -2.82 -12.48
C ALA A 78 1.01 -3.09 -12.83
N PHE A 79 0.78 -4.02 -13.76
CA PHE A 79 -0.56 -4.45 -14.12
C PHE A 79 -1.06 -5.57 -13.21
N ILE A 80 -2.12 -5.29 -12.45
CA ILE A 80 -2.71 -6.18 -11.46
C ILE A 80 -4.09 -6.58 -11.94
N LYS A 81 -4.33 -7.89 -12.08
CA LYS A 81 -5.63 -8.42 -12.50
C LYS A 81 -5.99 -9.69 -11.75
N ARG A 82 -7.26 -9.83 -11.39
CA ARG A 82 -7.83 -11.07 -10.84
C ARG A 82 -9.20 -11.31 -11.47
N LYS A 83 -9.50 -12.58 -11.74
CA LYS A 83 -10.82 -13.00 -12.23
C LYS A 83 -11.31 -14.22 -11.47
N ILE A 84 -12.63 -14.32 -11.32
CA ILE A 84 -13.33 -15.47 -10.77
C ILE A 84 -14.38 -15.94 -11.78
N GLN A 85 -14.58 -17.26 -11.86
CA GLN A 85 -15.57 -17.87 -12.74
C GLN A 85 -16.88 -18.10 -11.99
N LEU A 86 -17.99 -17.67 -12.57
CA LEU A 86 -19.32 -18.10 -12.15
C LEU A 86 -19.59 -19.51 -12.72
N LYS A 87 -19.97 -20.46 -11.87
CA LYS A 87 -20.19 -21.86 -12.26
C LYS A 87 -21.40 -21.98 -13.19
N GLU A 88 -21.36 -22.93 -14.12
CA GLU A 88 -22.43 -23.13 -15.13
C GLU A 88 -23.81 -23.44 -14.52
N LYS A 89 -23.86 -24.09 -13.35
CA LYS A 89 -25.13 -24.34 -12.64
C LYS A 89 -25.76 -23.04 -12.14
N ASP A 90 -24.95 -22.17 -11.56
CA ASP A 90 -25.39 -20.87 -11.03
C ASP A 90 -25.74 -19.94 -12.20
N LEU A 91 -25.04 -20.07 -13.33
CA LEU A 91 -25.35 -19.40 -14.59
C LEU A 91 -26.74 -19.78 -15.12
N ILE A 92 -27.08 -21.06 -15.15
CA ILE A 92 -28.40 -21.54 -15.56
C ILE A 92 -29.49 -21.04 -14.59
N ALA A 93 -29.22 -21.10 -13.29
CA ALA A 93 -30.14 -20.62 -12.26
C ALA A 93 -30.40 -19.10 -12.38
N LEU A 94 -29.37 -18.31 -12.72
CA LEU A 94 -29.51 -16.88 -12.95
C LEU A 94 -30.32 -16.57 -14.23
N ARG A 95 -30.16 -17.36 -15.29
CA ARG A 95 -30.90 -17.19 -16.55
C ARG A 95 -32.36 -17.66 -16.46
N ASN A 96 -32.66 -18.60 -15.58
CA ASN A 96 -34.00 -19.14 -15.36
C ASN A 96 -34.27 -19.32 -13.85
N PRO A 97 -34.46 -18.21 -13.11
CA PRO A 97 -34.70 -18.25 -11.68
C PRO A 97 -36.06 -18.87 -11.37
N ARG A 98 -36.15 -19.69 -10.32
CA ARG A 98 -37.42 -20.31 -9.90
C ARG A 98 -38.29 -19.33 -9.13
N THR A 99 -37.69 -18.36 -8.46
CA THR A 99 -38.35 -17.27 -7.73
C THR A 99 -37.59 -15.95 -7.89
N ALA A 100 -38.29 -14.82 -7.70
CA ALA A 100 -37.66 -13.50 -7.72
C ALA A 100 -36.63 -13.31 -6.59
N GLU A 101 -36.76 -14.05 -5.49
CA GLU A 101 -35.80 -14.03 -4.37
C GLU A 101 -34.50 -14.76 -4.73
N GLU A 102 -34.59 -15.91 -5.41
CA GLU A 102 -33.42 -16.66 -5.90
C GLU A 102 -32.64 -15.82 -6.92
N GLN A 103 -33.33 -15.11 -7.82
CA GLN A 103 -32.69 -14.20 -8.76
C GLN A 103 -31.89 -13.11 -8.05
N ARG A 104 -32.50 -12.41 -7.07
CA ARG A 104 -31.83 -11.35 -6.30
C ARG A 104 -30.63 -11.87 -5.53
N PHE A 105 -30.73 -13.07 -4.96
CA PHE A 105 -29.62 -13.71 -4.26
C PHE A 105 -28.43 -13.97 -5.20
N LEU A 106 -28.67 -14.57 -6.37
CA LEU A 106 -27.62 -14.85 -7.35
C LEU A 106 -27.01 -13.56 -7.93
N GLU A 107 -27.82 -12.52 -8.16
CA GLU A 107 -27.31 -11.20 -8.56
C GLU A 107 -26.39 -10.61 -7.48
N GLN A 108 -26.80 -10.69 -6.21
CA GLN A 108 -25.97 -10.23 -5.08
C GLN A 108 -24.65 -11.00 -4.98
N GLU A 109 -24.65 -12.31 -5.23
CA GLU A 109 -23.41 -13.11 -5.25
C GLU A 109 -22.44 -12.63 -6.34
N VAL A 110 -22.93 -12.31 -7.54
CA VAL A 110 -22.06 -11.76 -8.60
C VAL A 110 -21.52 -10.37 -8.22
N TYR A 111 -22.32 -9.52 -7.57
CA TYR A 111 -21.84 -8.24 -7.05
C TYR A 111 -20.85 -8.40 -5.88
N ASN A 112 -21.03 -9.42 -5.04
CA ASN A 112 -20.08 -9.79 -3.99
C ASN A 112 -18.75 -10.27 -4.60
N ASP A 113 -18.79 -11.02 -5.68
CA ASP A 113 -17.61 -11.41 -6.46
C ASP A 113 -16.91 -10.18 -7.04
N VAL A 114 -17.64 -9.23 -7.64
CA VAL A 114 -17.09 -7.96 -8.13
C VAL A 114 -16.33 -7.25 -7.01
N TYR A 115 -16.95 -7.13 -5.84
CA TYR A 115 -16.33 -6.50 -4.68
C TYR A 115 -15.08 -7.25 -4.20
N SER A 116 -15.14 -8.58 -4.11
CA SER A 116 -14.02 -9.42 -3.71
C SER A 116 -12.83 -9.26 -4.67
N MET A 117 -13.09 -9.16 -5.98
CA MET A 117 -12.07 -8.95 -6.99
C MET A 117 -11.45 -7.54 -6.90
N VAL A 118 -12.26 -6.49 -6.71
CA VAL A 118 -11.75 -5.12 -6.51
C VAL A 118 -10.92 -5.03 -5.22
N SER A 119 -11.41 -5.61 -4.13
CA SER A 119 -10.70 -5.69 -2.85
C SER A 119 -9.36 -6.43 -2.98
N SER A 120 -9.30 -7.47 -3.82
CA SER A 120 -8.05 -8.18 -4.10
C SER A 120 -7.02 -7.30 -4.82
N VAL A 121 -7.46 -6.45 -5.75
CA VAL A 121 -6.56 -5.48 -6.42
C VAL A 121 -6.07 -4.44 -5.40
N ASN A 122 -6.96 -3.86 -4.60
CA ASN A 122 -6.58 -2.89 -3.55
C ASN A 122 -5.65 -3.50 -2.50
N ALA A 123 -5.86 -4.76 -2.10
CA ALA A 123 -4.97 -5.49 -1.21
C ALA A 123 -3.56 -5.62 -1.81
N ARG A 124 -3.43 -5.86 -3.12
CA ARG A 124 -2.11 -5.89 -3.76
C ARG A 124 -1.44 -4.52 -3.72
N VAL A 125 -2.17 -3.44 -3.98
CA VAL A 125 -1.64 -2.08 -3.88
C VAL A 125 -1.22 -1.76 -2.44
N GLU A 126 -2.02 -2.15 -1.44
CA GLU A 126 -1.68 -2.00 -0.04
C GLU A 126 -0.39 -2.74 0.34
N LYS A 127 -0.23 -3.98 -0.13
CA LYS A 127 1.00 -4.75 0.07
C LYS A 127 2.20 -3.97 -0.48
N MET A 128 2.12 -3.45 -1.71
CA MET A 128 3.21 -2.67 -2.30
C MET A 128 3.53 -1.42 -1.48
N ARG A 129 2.52 -0.68 -0.99
CA ARG A 129 2.75 0.51 -0.14
C ARG A 129 3.52 0.17 1.14
N MET A 130 3.13 -0.92 1.80
CA MET A 130 3.77 -1.34 3.05
C MET A 130 5.16 -1.91 2.81
N GLU A 131 5.40 -2.54 1.67
CA GLU A 131 6.71 -3.03 1.27
C GLU A 131 7.68 -1.88 0.99
N VAL A 132 7.24 -0.85 0.23
CA VAL A 132 8.01 0.41 0.07
C VAL A 132 8.35 1.00 1.41
N LEU A 133 7.36 1.15 2.29
CA LEU A 133 7.56 1.81 3.57
C LEU A 133 8.51 1.01 4.49
N ALA A 134 8.44 -0.33 4.47
CA ALA A 134 9.23 -1.20 5.34
C ALA A 134 10.65 -1.51 4.84
N ASN A 135 10.81 -1.68 3.52
CA ASN A 135 12.05 -2.15 2.92
C ASN A 135 12.68 -1.15 1.92
N GLY A 136 11.92 -0.13 1.49
CA GLY A 136 12.39 0.82 0.48
C GLY A 136 12.37 0.26 -0.94
N THR A 137 11.87 -0.96 -1.10
CA THR A 137 11.80 -1.69 -2.37
C THR A 137 10.42 -2.33 -2.55
N VAL A 138 10.05 -2.60 -3.79
CA VAL A 138 8.89 -3.43 -4.13
C VAL A 138 9.37 -4.58 -4.99
N THR A 139 9.10 -5.81 -4.56
CA THR A 139 9.43 -7.04 -5.27
C THR A 139 8.17 -7.67 -5.84
N LEU A 140 8.10 -7.76 -7.16
CA LEU A 140 7.02 -8.43 -7.89
C LEU A 140 7.62 -9.65 -8.60
N ASP A 141 7.72 -10.77 -7.88
CA ASP A 141 8.09 -12.09 -8.44
C ASP A 141 6.86 -13.02 -8.49
N GLU A 142 5.95 -12.76 -9.43
CA GLU A 142 4.70 -13.51 -9.57
C GLU A 142 4.25 -13.61 -11.04
N ASN A 143 3.68 -14.76 -11.42
CA ASN A 143 3.08 -15.00 -12.75
C ASN A 143 4.04 -14.75 -13.93
N GLY A 144 5.34 -15.01 -13.76
CA GLY A 144 6.36 -14.84 -14.79
C GLY A 144 6.87 -13.40 -14.96
N LEU A 145 6.47 -12.49 -14.06
CA LEU A 145 7.10 -11.18 -13.88
C LEU A 145 8.12 -11.29 -12.75
N ASP A 146 9.34 -10.84 -12.99
CA ASP A 146 10.37 -10.61 -11.98
C ASP A 146 10.81 -9.15 -12.09
N LEU A 147 10.23 -8.31 -11.22
CA LEU A 147 10.51 -6.88 -11.17
C LEU A 147 10.83 -6.47 -9.74
N VAL A 148 12.05 -5.96 -9.54
CA VAL A 148 12.46 -5.31 -8.30
C VAL A 148 12.58 -3.83 -8.55
N VAL A 149 11.76 -3.05 -7.84
CA VAL A 149 11.80 -1.60 -7.87
C VAL A 149 12.46 -1.10 -6.60
N ASP A 150 13.64 -0.47 -6.73
CA ASP A 150 14.31 0.21 -5.64
C ASP A 150 14.00 1.71 -5.68
N TYR A 151 13.53 2.26 -4.56
CA TYR A 151 13.18 3.67 -4.40
C TYR A 151 14.36 4.50 -3.87
N GLY A 152 15.51 3.87 -3.61
CA GLY A 152 16.75 4.53 -3.28
C GLY A 152 16.77 5.12 -1.88
N VAL A 153 16.28 4.39 -0.88
CA VAL A 153 16.44 4.72 0.54
C VAL A 153 17.95 4.61 0.88
N PRO A 154 18.58 5.67 1.41
CA PRO A 154 19.99 5.66 1.78
C PRO A 154 20.33 4.52 2.75
N ASP A 155 21.49 3.89 2.58
CA ASP A 155 21.91 2.80 3.47
C ASP A 155 22.15 3.27 4.91
N GLU A 156 22.48 4.56 5.10
CA GLU A 156 22.60 5.20 6.40
C GLU A 156 21.26 5.28 7.15
N HIS A 157 20.13 5.21 6.42
CA HIS A 157 18.78 5.21 6.98
C HIS A 157 18.24 3.78 7.18
N LYS A 158 19.11 2.77 7.09
CA LYS A 158 18.77 1.37 7.33
C LYS A 158 19.55 0.84 8.53
N ALA A 159 18.86 0.16 9.45
CA ALA A 159 19.52 -0.45 10.60
C ALA A 159 18.95 -1.82 10.96
N SER A 160 19.70 -2.55 11.79
CA SER A 160 19.24 -3.76 12.44
C SER A 160 19.56 -3.71 13.92
N ALA A 161 18.58 -4.05 14.76
CA ALA A 161 18.71 -4.14 16.21
C ALA A 161 17.83 -5.28 16.74
N ASP A 162 18.06 -5.71 17.98
CA ASP A 162 17.16 -6.65 18.65
C ASP A 162 16.54 -5.99 19.88
N PHE A 163 15.27 -5.61 19.77
CA PHE A 163 14.52 -4.98 20.85
C PHE A 163 14.05 -5.99 21.91
N ALA A 164 14.12 -7.29 21.63
CA ALA A 164 13.81 -8.33 22.61
C ALA A 164 14.98 -8.58 23.59
N ALA A 165 16.21 -8.23 23.19
CA ALA A 165 17.36 -8.35 24.06
C ALA A 165 17.28 -7.36 25.25
N SER A 166 17.57 -7.85 26.46
CA SER A 166 17.39 -7.09 27.71
C SER A 166 18.37 -5.92 27.87
N GLY A 167 19.55 -6.01 27.23
CA GLY A 167 20.60 -4.98 27.26
C GLY A 167 20.46 -3.88 26.21
N THR A 168 19.45 -3.96 25.33
CA THR A 168 19.26 -2.98 24.25
C THR A 168 18.70 -1.68 24.80
N ASP A 169 19.43 -0.57 24.63
CA ASP A 169 18.93 0.78 24.90
C ASP A 169 18.05 1.26 23.74
N ILE A 170 16.75 1.00 23.88
CA ILE A 170 15.75 1.34 22.86
C ILE A 170 15.64 2.87 22.70
N ILE A 171 15.63 3.64 23.79
CA ILE A 171 15.45 5.10 23.70
C ILE A 171 16.66 5.73 23.02
N GLY A 172 17.88 5.30 23.38
CA GLY A 172 19.11 5.77 22.73
C GLY A 172 19.16 5.42 21.24
N LEU A 173 18.76 4.21 20.85
CA LEU A 173 18.68 3.82 19.43
C LEU A 173 17.66 4.66 18.67
N LEU A 174 16.44 4.83 19.20
CA LEU A 174 15.42 5.64 18.54
C LEU A 174 15.88 7.10 18.40
N THR A 175 16.60 7.64 19.38
CA THR A 175 17.18 8.99 19.32
C THR A 175 18.27 9.10 18.25
N THR A 176 19.13 8.09 18.16
CA THR A 176 20.20 8.04 17.15
C THR A 176 19.61 7.97 15.74
N TRP A 177 18.61 7.11 15.53
CA TRP A 177 17.93 6.98 14.24
C TRP A 177 17.18 8.25 13.87
N ALA A 178 16.46 8.87 14.82
CA ALA A 178 15.78 10.14 14.57
C ALA A 178 16.75 11.28 14.25
N SER A 179 17.96 11.28 14.83
CA SER A 179 18.99 12.30 14.60
C SER A 179 19.78 12.07 13.30
N SER A 180 19.77 10.85 12.76
CA SER A 180 20.40 10.54 11.47
C SER A 180 19.62 11.09 10.27
N LEU A 181 18.32 11.33 10.46
CA LEU A 181 17.48 11.95 9.44
C LEU A 181 17.66 13.47 9.44
N ASP A 182 17.75 14.05 8.26
CA ASP A 182 17.80 15.50 8.04
C ASP A 182 16.58 16.25 8.59
N THR A 183 15.42 15.58 8.59
CA THR A 183 14.18 16.07 9.17
C THR A 183 13.76 15.14 10.30
N MET A 184 13.48 15.72 11.47
CA MET A 184 13.06 14.97 12.64
C MET A 184 11.74 14.22 12.37
N PRO A 185 11.71 12.88 12.53
CA PRO A 185 10.50 12.10 12.31
C PRO A 185 9.47 12.36 13.41
N THR A 186 8.18 12.23 13.09
CA THR A 186 7.08 12.46 14.04
C THR A 186 6.26 11.19 14.32
N ARG A 187 6.37 10.19 13.43
CA ARG A 187 5.59 8.95 13.47
C ARG A 187 6.51 7.73 13.34
N ILE A 188 6.19 6.69 14.09
CA ILE A 188 6.73 5.34 13.96
C ILE A 188 5.59 4.41 13.57
N LEU A 189 5.81 3.59 12.53
CA LEU A 189 4.94 2.46 12.20
C LEU A 189 5.66 1.14 12.51
N THR A 190 4.99 0.26 13.24
CA THR A 190 5.52 -1.08 13.55
C THR A 190 4.40 -2.11 13.77
N SER A 191 4.74 -3.33 14.17
CA SER A 191 3.77 -4.38 14.51
C SER A 191 3.43 -4.37 16.00
N THR A 192 2.30 -4.98 16.38
CA THR A 192 1.99 -5.20 17.82
C THR A 192 3.06 -6.06 18.50
N LYS A 193 3.72 -6.97 17.77
CA LYS A 193 4.80 -7.83 18.30
C LYS A 193 5.99 -6.97 18.76
N VAL A 194 6.45 -6.04 17.91
CA VAL A 194 7.54 -5.11 18.23
C VAL A 194 7.15 -4.19 19.39
N ARG A 195 5.95 -3.59 19.34
CA ARG A 195 5.48 -2.73 20.44
C ARG A 195 5.49 -3.47 21.78
N ASN A 196 5.03 -4.73 21.79
CA ASN A 196 5.03 -5.55 22.99
C ASN A 196 6.46 -5.90 23.44
N ALA A 197 7.40 -6.14 22.51
CA ALA A 197 8.81 -6.32 22.84
C ALA A 197 9.41 -5.07 23.49
N ILE A 198 9.11 -3.87 22.97
CA ILE A 198 9.53 -2.59 23.58
C ILE A 198 8.99 -2.46 25.00
N LEU A 199 7.69 -2.72 25.21
CA LEU A 199 7.08 -2.68 26.55
C LEU A 199 7.64 -3.76 27.50
N GLN A 200 8.17 -4.86 26.96
CA GLN A 200 8.72 -5.96 27.75
C GLN A 200 10.21 -5.80 28.08
N ASN A 201 10.92 -4.92 27.39
CA ASN A 201 12.34 -4.64 27.60
C ASN A 201 12.62 -4.16 29.03
N ALA A 202 13.76 -4.59 29.59
CA ALA A 202 14.11 -4.35 31.00
C ALA A 202 14.32 -2.86 31.31
N GLY A 203 14.98 -2.11 30.41
CA GLY A 203 15.22 -0.68 30.56
C GLY A 203 13.91 0.10 30.57
N ILE A 204 13.03 -0.18 29.60
CA ILE A 204 11.71 0.46 29.50
C ILE A 204 10.83 0.15 30.71
N LYS A 205 10.81 -1.12 31.16
CA LYS A 205 10.09 -1.50 32.40
C LYS A 205 10.65 -0.80 33.64
N GLY A 206 11.96 -0.61 33.71
CA GLY A 206 12.62 0.16 34.76
C GLY A 206 12.08 1.60 34.82
N TYR A 207 12.08 2.29 33.67
CA TYR A 207 11.52 3.64 33.57
C TYR A 207 10.06 3.73 34.02
N PHE A 208 9.20 2.81 33.55
CA PHE A 208 7.80 2.81 33.96
C PHE A 208 7.62 2.56 35.46
N LYS A 209 8.40 1.62 36.02
CA LYS A 209 8.37 1.30 37.45
C LYS A 209 8.80 2.48 38.31
N ASP A 210 9.90 3.14 37.94
CA ASP A 210 10.44 4.27 38.69
C ASP A 210 9.55 5.51 38.59
N ALA A 211 8.88 5.70 37.45
CA ALA A 211 7.88 6.76 37.25
C ALA A 211 6.51 6.44 37.89
N GLY A 212 6.29 5.23 38.42
CA GLY A 212 5.00 4.80 38.96
C GLY A 212 3.89 4.68 37.91
N LEU A 213 4.25 4.48 36.65
CA LEU A 213 3.34 4.43 35.51
C LEU A 213 3.07 2.99 35.05
N LEU A 214 1.87 2.75 34.52
CA LEU A 214 1.55 1.47 33.89
C LEU A 214 2.17 1.40 32.48
N PRO A 215 2.80 0.27 32.10
CA PRO A 215 3.38 0.07 30.77
C PRO A 215 2.28 -0.18 29.74
N THR A 216 1.59 0.89 29.34
CA THR A 216 0.57 0.87 28.29
C THR A 216 1.07 1.54 27.02
N ALA A 217 0.42 1.28 25.89
CA ALA A 217 0.75 1.94 24.63
C ALA A 217 0.61 3.48 24.71
N GLY A 218 -0.38 3.97 25.45
CA GLY A 218 -0.58 5.41 25.65
C GLY A 218 0.57 6.02 26.46
N THR A 219 0.93 5.39 27.58
CA THR A 219 2.04 5.84 28.42
C THR A 219 3.37 5.80 27.66
N LEU A 220 3.62 4.77 26.85
CA LEU A 220 4.82 4.68 26.02
C LEU A 220 4.93 5.85 25.06
N ASN A 221 3.85 6.19 24.36
CA ASN A 221 3.84 7.33 23.45
C ASN A 221 4.05 8.65 24.20
N GLN A 222 3.52 8.82 25.41
CA GLN A 222 3.77 9.99 26.25
C GLN A 222 5.25 10.11 26.66
N VAL A 223 5.85 9.00 27.08
CA VAL A 223 7.28 8.96 27.44
C VAL A 223 8.13 9.31 26.22
N LEU A 224 7.88 8.69 25.06
CA LEU A 224 8.60 9.00 23.83
C LEU A 224 8.48 10.49 23.47
N GLN A 225 7.28 11.07 23.53
CA GLN A 225 7.08 12.50 23.28
C GLN A 225 7.86 13.39 24.26
N GLN A 226 7.99 13.02 25.53
CA GLN A 226 8.79 13.77 26.51
C GLN A 226 10.28 13.78 26.18
N PHE A 227 10.77 12.70 25.57
CA PHE A 227 12.13 12.62 25.01
C PHE A 227 12.25 13.27 23.61
N GLY A 228 11.19 13.90 23.11
CA GLY A 228 11.14 14.46 21.76
C GLY A 228 11.05 13.39 20.66
N LEU A 229 10.77 12.13 20.99
CA LEU A 229 10.73 11.05 20.01
C LEU A 229 9.36 10.91 19.33
N PRO A 230 9.33 10.36 18.10
CA PRO A 230 8.09 10.10 17.37
C PRO A 230 7.15 9.12 18.08
N THR A 231 5.87 9.23 17.77
CA THR A 231 4.82 8.37 18.35
C THR A 231 4.69 7.04 17.63
N ILE A 232 4.45 5.95 18.38
CA ILE A 232 4.31 4.60 17.81
C ILE A 232 2.85 4.30 17.49
N ALA A 233 2.61 3.87 16.25
CA ALA A 233 1.39 3.25 15.76
C ALA A 233 1.67 1.81 15.31
N THR A 234 0.66 0.93 15.47
CA THR A 234 0.77 -0.48 15.09
C THR A 234 -0.12 -0.83 13.91
N TYR A 235 0.39 -1.60 12.95
CA TYR A 235 -0.37 -2.11 11.82
C TYR A 235 -0.22 -3.62 11.67
N ASP A 236 -1.29 -4.36 11.99
CA ASP A 236 -1.32 -5.83 12.00
C ASP A 236 -2.33 -6.41 10.99
N ALA A 237 -2.78 -5.61 10.02
CA ALA A 237 -3.71 -6.05 9.00
C ALA A 237 -3.13 -7.19 8.14
N LYS A 238 -4.00 -8.10 7.72
CA LYS A 238 -3.66 -9.34 7.02
C LYS A 238 -4.41 -9.45 5.71
N TYR A 239 -3.83 -10.19 4.78
CA TYR A 239 -4.47 -10.60 3.53
C TYR A 239 -4.36 -12.12 3.35
N TYR A 240 -5.20 -12.66 2.47
CA TYR A 240 -5.07 -14.03 2.02
C TYR A 240 -4.33 -14.06 0.68
N LYS A 241 -3.29 -14.88 0.60
CA LYS A 241 -2.63 -15.26 -0.65
C LYS A 241 -3.06 -16.67 -1.00
N GLU A 242 -3.52 -16.86 -2.24
CA GLU A 242 -3.78 -18.20 -2.74
C GLU A 242 -2.46 -18.78 -3.27
N ASN A 243 -2.05 -19.94 -2.75
CA ASN A 243 -0.86 -20.63 -3.25
C ASN A 243 -1.14 -21.35 -4.58
N ALA A 244 -0.10 -21.93 -5.20
CA ALA A 244 -0.24 -22.64 -6.48
C ALA A 244 -1.22 -23.82 -6.44
N GLN A 245 -1.58 -24.29 -5.23
CA GLN A 245 -2.49 -25.39 -4.96
C GLN A 245 -3.92 -24.93 -4.60
N GLY A 246 -4.22 -23.62 -4.68
CA GLY A 246 -5.55 -23.09 -4.38
C GLY A 246 -5.87 -22.93 -2.88
N VAL A 247 -4.88 -23.08 -2.00
CA VAL A 247 -5.05 -22.93 -0.55
C VAL A 247 -4.79 -21.49 -0.14
N LEU A 248 -5.69 -20.94 0.67
CA LEU A 248 -5.58 -19.59 1.22
C LEU A 248 -4.61 -19.55 2.41
N VAL A 249 -3.46 -18.90 2.21
CA VAL A 249 -2.45 -18.63 3.24
C VAL A 249 -2.64 -17.22 3.77
N LYS A 250 -2.64 -17.05 5.10
CA LYS A 250 -2.72 -15.72 5.72
C LYS A 250 -1.33 -15.09 5.77
N GLU A 251 -1.20 -13.92 5.16
CA GLU A 251 0.02 -13.10 5.20
C GLU A 251 -0.30 -11.70 5.77
N ARG A 252 0.73 -10.92 6.12
CA ARG A 252 0.60 -9.56 6.65
C ARG A 252 1.03 -8.54 5.61
N TYR A 253 0.39 -7.37 5.62
CA TYR A 253 0.83 -6.26 4.77
C TYR A 253 2.16 -5.67 5.23
N PHE A 254 2.30 -5.42 6.54
CA PHE A 254 3.53 -4.90 7.13
C PHE A 254 4.31 -6.02 7.85
N PRO A 255 5.63 -6.14 7.65
CA PRO A 255 6.44 -7.18 8.27
C PRO A 255 6.43 -7.09 9.81
N GLU A 256 6.35 -8.22 10.50
CA GLU A 256 6.17 -8.23 11.94
C GLU A 256 7.42 -7.87 12.76
N ASN A 257 8.59 -7.83 12.12
CA ASN A 257 9.90 -7.56 12.72
C ASN A 257 10.46 -6.19 12.35
N LYS A 258 9.72 -5.35 11.61
CA LYS A 258 10.18 -4.06 11.13
C LYS A 258 9.66 -2.90 11.96
N LEU A 259 10.40 -1.80 11.96
CA LEU A 259 10.04 -0.52 12.52
C LEU A 259 10.44 0.57 11.52
N VAL A 260 9.52 1.47 11.20
CA VAL A 260 9.77 2.56 10.26
C VAL A 260 9.48 3.90 10.91
N MET A 261 10.38 4.87 10.78
CA MET A 261 10.19 6.25 11.20
C MET A 261 10.01 7.16 10.00
N PHE A 262 9.06 8.09 10.09
CA PHE A 262 8.81 9.06 9.03
C PHE A 262 8.19 10.35 9.58
N GLY A 263 8.24 11.40 8.76
CA GLY A 263 7.70 12.71 9.10
C GLY A 263 6.17 12.77 9.19
N ALA A 264 5.63 13.98 9.41
CA ALA A 264 4.18 14.23 9.50
C ALA A 264 3.48 14.20 8.13
N GLU A 265 4.20 14.55 7.08
CA GLU A 265 3.71 14.53 5.70
C GLU A 265 3.58 13.11 5.16
N ASN A 266 2.77 12.95 4.11
CA ASN A 266 2.61 11.66 3.47
C ASN A 266 3.92 11.20 2.80
N PRO A 267 4.36 9.96 3.02
CA PRO A 267 5.59 9.42 2.44
C PRO A 267 5.59 9.40 0.91
N GLY A 268 4.41 9.39 0.28
CA GLY A 268 4.28 9.41 -1.16
C GLY A 268 2.83 9.32 -1.63
N GLU A 269 2.65 8.87 -2.86
CA GLU A 269 1.33 8.74 -3.51
C GLU A 269 1.19 7.36 -4.15
N SER A 270 -0.04 6.85 -4.25
CA SER A 270 -0.35 5.69 -5.08
C SER A 270 -0.72 6.13 -6.48
N ILE A 271 0.11 5.81 -7.46
CA ILE A 271 -0.12 6.24 -8.85
C ILE A 271 -0.90 5.16 -9.57
N PHE A 272 -2.08 5.52 -10.07
CA PHE A 272 -2.94 4.65 -10.85
C PHE A 272 -2.92 5.05 -12.32
N GLY A 273 -2.57 4.13 -13.19
CA GLY A 273 -2.63 4.31 -14.64
C GLY A 273 -3.95 3.83 -15.22
N VAL A 274 -4.19 4.16 -16.50
CA VAL A 274 -5.31 3.59 -17.25
C VAL A 274 -5.08 2.11 -17.51
N THR A 275 -6.14 1.31 -17.37
CA THR A 275 -6.11 -0.10 -17.78
C THR A 275 -6.37 -0.21 -19.28
N PRO A 276 -5.86 -1.25 -19.98
CA PRO A 276 -6.20 -1.49 -21.38
C PRO A 276 -7.71 -1.58 -21.63
N GLU A 277 -8.45 -2.16 -20.69
CA GLU A 277 -9.91 -2.28 -20.74
C GLU A 277 -10.61 -0.93 -20.62
N GLU A 278 -10.14 -0.08 -19.70
CA GLU A 278 -10.60 1.31 -19.59
C GLU A 278 -10.31 2.10 -20.87
N SER A 279 -9.10 2.00 -21.42
CA SER A 279 -8.74 2.66 -22.68
C SER A 279 -9.66 2.25 -23.83
N ARG A 280 -9.99 0.95 -23.93
CA ARG A 280 -10.95 0.43 -24.91
C ARG A 280 -12.36 1.00 -24.71
N LEU A 281 -12.80 1.12 -23.46
CA LEU A 281 -14.12 1.66 -23.12
C LEU A 281 -14.22 3.15 -23.49
N LEU A 282 -13.18 3.93 -23.20
CA LEU A 282 -13.08 5.36 -23.54
C LEU A 282 -13.05 5.58 -25.06
N ALA A 283 -12.30 4.75 -25.79
CA ALA A 283 -12.23 4.81 -27.26
C ALA A 283 -13.58 4.45 -27.94
N GLY A 284 -14.44 3.70 -27.25
CA GLY A 284 -15.77 3.31 -27.71
C GLY A 284 -16.83 4.43 -27.69
N GLY A 285 -16.50 5.62 -27.19
CA GLY A 285 -17.36 6.82 -27.26
C GLY A 285 -18.42 6.96 -26.17
N SER A 286 -18.44 6.07 -25.17
CA SER A 286 -19.34 6.20 -24.00
C SER A 286 -18.67 7.00 -22.89
N ASN A 287 -19.06 8.26 -22.73
CA ASN A 287 -18.53 9.19 -21.71
C ASN A 287 -19.28 9.16 -20.36
N ASP A 288 -20.25 8.26 -20.18
CA ASP A 288 -21.14 8.23 -19.00
C ASP A 288 -20.67 7.29 -17.88
N TYR A 289 -19.38 6.95 -17.85
CA TYR A 289 -18.80 6.05 -16.84
C TYR A 289 -17.86 6.83 -15.92
N THR A 290 -18.10 6.73 -14.61
CA THR A 290 -17.11 7.14 -13.61
C THR A 290 -16.26 5.94 -13.27
N ILE A 291 -15.07 5.84 -13.88
CA ILE A 291 -14.12 4.75 -13.61
C ILE A 291 -13.21 5.21 -12.48
N GLY A 292 -13.32 4.53 -11.34
CA GLY A 292 -12.42 4.74 -10.20
C GLY A 292 -10.98 4.28 -10.47
N ASN A 293 -10.25 3.95 -9.40
CA ASN A 293 -8.86 3.49 -9.50
C ASN A 293 -8.73 2.04 -9.97
N VAL A 294 -9.80 1.25 -9.84
CA VAL A 294 -9.87 -0.16 -10.24
C VAL A 294 -11.02 -0.32 -11.22
N PHE A 295 -10.73 -0.94 -12.36
CA PHE A 295 -11.72 -1.30 -13.37
C PHE A 295 -12.31 -2.67 -13.06
N ALA A 296 -13.64 -2.79 -13.04
CA ALA A 296 -14.34 -4.06 -12.87
C ALA A 296 -15.28 -4.32 -14.05
N THR A 297 -15.39 -5.59 -14.47
CA THR A 297 -16.25 -6.00 -15.58
C THR A 297 -16.73 -7.44 -15.40
N VAL A 298 -17.90 -7.74 -15.95
CA VAL A 298 -18.45 -9.09 -16.04
C VAL A 298 -18.64 -9.40 -17.52
N TYR A 299 -18.09 -10.51 -18.00
CA TYR A 299 -18.18 -10.90 -19.41
C TYR A 299 -18.27 -12.41 -19.58
N GLU A 300 -18.88 -12.82 -20.68
CA GLU A 300 -18.93 -14.23 -21.10
C GLU A 300 -17.81 -14.52 -22.10
N SER A 301 -17.16 -15.67 -21.94
CA SER A 301 -16.09 -16.13 -22.84
C SER A 301 -16.02 -17.65 -22.83
N GLY A 302 -15.77 -18.21 -24.01
CA GLY A 302 -15.69 -19.65 -24.24
C GLY A 302 -16.97 -20.22 -24.86
N LEU A 303 -16.80 -21.17 -25.78
CA LEU A 303 -17.89 -21.94 -26.38
C LEU A 303 -18.10 -23.28 -25.65
N ASP A 304 -17.03 -23.87 -25.11
CA ASP A 304 -17.04 -25.10 -24.31
C ASP A 304 -15.81 -25.12 -23.37
N PRO A 305 -15.99 -25.03 -22.03
CA PRO A 305 -17.23 -24.70 -21.32
C PRO A 305 -17.62 -23.21 -21.47
N VAL A 306 -18.88 -22.88 -21.19
CA VAL A 306 -19.34 -21.48 -21.17
C VAL A 306 -18.89 -20.84 -19.85
N GLY A 307 -17.95 -19.91 -19.93
CA GLY A 307 -17.43 -19.20 -18.76
C GLY A 307 -18.00 -17.79 -18.64
N THR A 308 -18.76 -17.52 -17.57
CA THR A 308 -19.00 -16.14 -17.13
C THR A 308 -17.92 -15.75 -16.14
N TRP A 309 -17.24 -14.65 -16.41
CA TRP A 309 -16.08 -14.18 -15.65
C TRP A 309 -16.35 -12.82 -15.05
N THR A 310 -16.15 -12.72 -13.75
CA THR A 310 -16.04 -11.44 -13.05
C THR A 310 -14.56 -11.11 -12.93
N LYS A 311 -14.13 -9.97 -13.49
CA LYS A 311 -12.73 -9.55 -13.53
C LYS A 311 -12.59 -8.15 -12.94
N ALA A 312 -11.58 -7.97 -12.11
CA ALA A 312 -11.07 -6.66 -11.71
C ALA A 312 -9.62 -6.49 -12.22
N ALA A 313 -9.30 -5.29 -12.67
CA ALA A 313 -7.99 -4.90 -13.15
C ALA A 313 -7.63 -3.49 -12.68
N GLY A 314 -6.36 -3.28 -12.37
CA GLY A 314 -5.80 -1.97 -12.04
C GLY A 314 -4.35 -1.92 -12.44
N THR A 315 -3.88 -0.74 -12.81
CA THR A 315 -2.47 -0.48 -13.10
C THR A 315 -1.97 0.47 -12.02
N ALA A 316 -1.07 0.01 -11.15
CA ALA A 316 -0.70 0.79 -9.98
C ALA A 316 0.75 0.58 -9.52
N LEU A 317 1.37 1.65 -9.04
CA LEU A 317 2.66 1.60 -8.34
C LEU A 317 2.69 2.73 -7.29
N PRO A 318 3.11 2.46 -6.05
CA PRO A 318 3.39 3.53 -5.10
C PRO A 318 4.59 4.36 -5.56
N SER A 319 4.55 5.66 -5.29
CA SER A 319 5.71 6.55 -5.39
C SER A 319 6.23 6.82 -3.98
N PHE A 320 7.53 7.10 -3.86
CA PHE A 320 8.18 7.32 -2.57
C PHE A 320 9.15 8.50 -2.62
N PRO A 321 8.64 9.73 -2.85
CA PRO A 321 9.46 10.93 -2.91
C PRO A 321 10.24 11.19 -1.61
N GLU A 322 9.70 10.77 -0.46
CA GLU A 322 10.30 10.96 0.86
C GLU A 322 11.30 9.87 1.26
N ALA A 323 11.82 9.08 0.31
CA ALA A 323 12.76 7.99 0.59
C ALA A 323 13.99 8.42 1.42
N ASP A 324 14.43 9.67 1.29
CA ASP A 324 15.53 10.23 2.08
C ASP A 324 15.13 10.64 3.50
N ASN A 325 13.84 10.81 3.80
CA ASN A 325 13.35 11.24 5.12
C ASN A 325 12.66 10.11 5.90
N VAL A 326 12.97 8.85 5.55
CA VAL A 326 12.42 7.66 6.18
C VAL A 326 13.56 6.79 6.72
N PHE A 327 13.41 6.33 7.97
CA PHE A 327 14.34 5.41 8.59
C PHE A 327 13.71 4.03 8.73
N GLN A 328 14.39 2.98 8.28
CA GLN A 328 13.89 1.60 8.25
C GLN A 328 14.78 0.68 9.08
N ALA A 329 14.20 0.03 10.09
CA ALA A 329 14.93 -0.85 10.98
C ALA A 329 14.31 -2.25 11.05
N THR A 330 15.14 -3.29 10.99
CA THR A 330 14.79 -4.63 11.47
C THR A 330 15.06 -4.67 12.97
N VAL A 331 14.03 -4.86 13.78
CA VAL A 331 14.11 -4.70 15.25
C VAL A 331 13.84 -5.98 16.04
N LEU A 332 13.54 -7.08 15.35
CA LEU A 332 13.40 -8.42 15.91
C LEU A 332 14.02 -9.42 14.93
N ALA A 333 14.52 -10.54 15.46
CA ALA A 333 14.93 -11.67 14.62
C ALA A 333 13.74 -12.21 13.79
N GLU A 334 14.04 -12.65 12.57
CA GLU A 334 13.10 -13.46 11.78
C GLU A 334 12.92 -14.80 12.51
N GLY A 335 11.67 -15.06 12.93
CA GLY A 335 11.29 -16.29 13.63
C GLY A 335 10.86 -17.38 12.68
#